data_AF-A0A7K2MMM9-F1
#
_entry.id   AF-A0A7K2MMM9-F1
#
_cell.length_a   1.000
_cell.length_b   1.000
_cell.length_c   1.000
_cell.angle_alpha   90.00
_cell.angle_beta   90.00
_cell.angle_gamma   90.00
#
_symmetry.space_group_name_H-M   'P 1'
#
loop_
_entity.id
_entity.type
_entity.pdbx_description
1 polymer ?
#
loop_
_entity_poly.entity_id
_entity_poly.type
_entity_poly.pdbx_seq_one_letter_code
_entity_poly.pdbx_strand_id
1 'polypeptide(L)'
;AKGVKELAYHRQYAAEWCVRLGDGTDESHRRMRAALDEVAPYLGELHTAYDVRDEVADDLRQVTEAAGLPLPVYRPLPGSGRAGEHTEHLAPLLTELQGVARAHPEATW
;
A
#
# COMPACT_ATOMS: atom_id res chain seq x y z
N ALA A 1 -5.83 18.03 8.28
CA ALA A 1 -4.70 18.97 8.46
C ALA A 1 -3.52 18.37 9.26
N LYS A 2 -3.72 17.72 10.42
CA LYS A 2 -2.60 17.21 11.25
C LYS A 2 -1.73 16.12 10.55
N GLY A 3 -2.34 15.12 9.92
CA GLY A 3 -1.59 14.02 9.30
C GLY A 3 -0.92 14.32 7.94
N VAL A 4 -1.13 15.50 7.35
CA VAL A 4 -0.62 15.80 5.99
C VAL A 4 0.92 15.85 5.97
N LYS A 5 1.53 16.44 7.01
CA LYS A 5 3.00 16.51 7.12
C LYS A 5 3.63 15.13 7.29
N GLU A 6 2.98 14.26 8.06
CA GLU A 6 3.41 12.86 8.25
C GLU A 6 3.30 12.08 6.94
N LEU A 7 2.19 12.23 6.22
CA LEU A 7 1.99 11.60 4.90
C LEU A 7 3.04 12.03 3.88
N ALA A 8 3.42 13.31 3.86
CA ALA A 8 4.48 13.80 2.98
C ALA A 8 5.81 13.09 3.27
N TYR A 9 6.16 12.92 4.54
CA TYR A 9 7.35 12.18 4.95
C TYR A 9 7.28 10.69 4.56
N HIS A 10 6.15 10.03 4.81
CA HIS A 10 5.96 8.62 4.42
C HIS A 10 6.05 8.42 2.91
N ARG A 11 5.44 9.32 2.13
CA ARG A 11 5.51 9.28 0.66
C ARG A 11 6.96 9.44 0.18
N GLN A 12 7.70 10.40 0.74
CA GLN A 12 9.11 10.59 0.38
C GLN A 12 9.93 9.35 0.70
N TYR A 13 9.81 8.82 1.92
CA TYR A 13 10.54 7.62 2.34
C TYR A 13 10.23 6.41 1.44
N ALA A 14 8.95 6.18 1.12
CA ALA A 14 8.54 5.11 0.22
C ALA A 14 9.10 5.28 -1.21
N ALA A 15 9.07 6.50 -1.74
CA ALA A 15 9.63 6.81 -3.06
C ALA A 15 11.15 6.58 -3.11
N GLU A 16 11.89 7.05 -2.11
CA GLU A 16 13.34 6.86 -2.02
C GLU A 16 13.72 5.37 -1.97
N TRP A 17 12.97 4.54 -1.23
CA TRP A 17 13.20 3.09 -1.20
C TRP A 17 12.78 2.39 -2.49
N CYS A 18 11.72 2.83 -3.14
CA CYS A 18 11.33 2.33 -4.45
C CYS A 18 12.45 2.54 -5.47
N VAL A 19 13.01 3.76 -5.52
CA VAL A 19 14.15 4.09 -6.39
C VAL A 19 15.38 3.28 -6.02
N ARG A 20 15.76 3.21 -4.74
CA ARG A 20 16.94 2.46 -4.29
C ARG A 20 16.87 0.97 -4.66
N LEU A 21 15.69 0.36 -4.56
CA LEU A 21 15.52 -1.07 -4.84
C LEU A 21 15.31 -1.32 -6.33
N GLY A 22 14.57 -0.46 -7.02
CA GLY A 22 14.34 -0.51 -8.46
C GLY A 22 15.64 -0.31 -9.24
N ASP A 23 16.38 0.77 -8.99
CA ASP A 23 17.65 1.08 -9.66
C ASP A 23 18.86 0.52 -8.88
N GLY A 24 18.65 -0.62 -8.22
CA GLY A 24 19.65 -1.27 -7.37
C GLY A 24 20.42 -2.38 -8.10
N THR A 25 20.30 -3.59 -7.58
CA THR A 25 20.82 -4.81 -8.21
C THR A 25 19.73 -5.46 -9.06
N ASP A 26 20.11 -6.37 -9.97
CA ASP A 26 19.13 -7.17 -10.73
C ASP A 26 18.11 -7.88 -9.82
N GLU A 27 18.56 -8.37 -8.67
CA GLU A 27 17.69 -9.04 -7.71
C GLU A 27 16.71 -8.07 -7.04
N SER A 28 17.19 -6.92 -6.56
CA SER A 28 16.31 -5.93 -5.94
C SER A 28 15.32 -5.33 -6.95
N HIS A 29 15.77 -5.11 -8.19
CA HIS A 29 14.94 -4.65 -9.29
C HIS A 29 13.80 -5.64 -9.56
N ARG A 30 14.12 -6.93 -9.73
CA ARG A 30 13.11 -7.98 -9.93
C ARG A 30 12.10 -8.03 -8.78
N ARG A 31 12.56 -7.94 -7.53
CA ARG A 31 11.66 -7.97 -6.36
C ARG A 31 10.78 -6.74 -6.27
N MET A 32 11.30 -5.55 -6.54
CA MET A 32 10.50 -4.33 -6.51
C MET A 32 9.44 -4.36 -7.60
N ARG A 33 9.79 -4.81 -8.82
CA ARG A 33 8.83 -5.02 -9.90
C ARG A 33 7.72 -5.99 -9.50
N ALA A 34 8.09 -7.15 -8.94
CA ALA A 34 7.13 -8.15 -8.51
C ALA A 34 6.20 -7.62 -7.41
N ALA A 35 6.74 -6.87 -6.44
CA ALA A 35 5.96 -6.27 -5.37
C ALA A 35 4.95 -5.23 -5.90
N LEU A 36 5.35 -4.38 -6.85
CA LEU A 36 4.43 -3.43 -7.49
C LEU A 36 3.30 -4.15 -8.23
N ASP A 37 3.62 -5.18 -9.01
CA ASP A 37 2.63 -5.99 -9.73
C ASP A 37 1.66 -6.70 -8.76
N GLU A 38 2.15 -7.16 -7.61
CA GLU A 38 1.36 -7.83 -6.57
C GLU A 38 0.36 -6.90 -5.88
N VAL A 39 0.76 -5.67 -5.55
CA VAL A 39 -0.07 -4.74 -4.78
C VAL A 39 -0.95 -3.83 -5.64
N ALA A 40 -0.60 -3.61 -6.91
CA ALA A 40 -1.35 -2.71 -7.79
C ALA A 40 -2.86 -3.03 -7.92
N PRO A 41 -3.32 -4.30 -7.93
CA PRO A 41 -4.75 -4.63 -7.95
C PRO A 41 -5.59 -4.00 -6.83
N TYR A 42 -4.99 -3.68 -5.67
CA TYR A 42 -5.67 -3.04 -4.54
C TYR A 42 -5.94 -1.54 -4.75
N LEU A 43 -5.24 -0.88 -5.68
CA LEU A 43 -5.48 0.54 -6.02
C LEU A 43 -6.91 0.79 -6.50
N GLY A 44 -7.57 -0.24 -7.05
CA GLY A 44 -8.95 -0.17 -7.48
C GLY A 44 -9.90 0.28 -6.37
N GLU A 45 -9.76 -0.26 -5.16
CA GLU A 45 -10.59 0.11 -4.02
C GLU A 45 -10.32 1.54 -3.53
N LEU A 46 -9.07 2.02 -3.58
CA LEU A 46 -8.71 3.37 -3.13
C LEU A 46 -9.51 4.45 -3.87
N HIS A 47 -9.74 4.24 -5.18
CA HIS A 47 -10.45 5.18 -6.04
C HIS A 47 -11.99 5.10 -5.93
N THR A 48 -12.54 4.20 -5.12
CA THR A 48 -14.00 4.10 -4.94
C THR A 48 -14.57 5.23 -4.07
N ALA A 49 -13.76 5.75 -3.14
CA ALA A 49 -14.16 6.81 -2.23
C ALA A 49 -13.96 8.21 -2.84
N TYR A 50 -12.88 8.38 -3.60
CA TYR A 50 -12.50 9.63 -4.28
C TYR A 50 -11.86 9.30 -5.62
N ASP A 51 -12.26 9.99 -6.68
CA ASP A 51 -11.72 9.76 -8.02
C ASP A 51 -10.46 10.63 -8.25
N VAL A 52 -9.32 10.09 -7.84
CA VAL A 52 -7.99 10.72 -7.93
C VAL A 52 -7.03 9.90 -8.79
N ARG A 53 -7.57 9.12 -9.74
CA ARG A 53 -6.80 8.14 -10.52
C ARG A 53 -5.65 8.76 -11.29
N ASP A 54 -5.90 9.89 -11.94
CA ASP A 54 -4.90 10.56 -12.78
C ASP A 54 -3.75 11.12 -11.92
N GLU A 55 -4.08 11.77 -10.80
CA GLU A 55 -3.09 12.31 -9.85
C GLU A 55 -2.21 11.20 -9.26
N VAL A 56 -2.83 10.09 -8.84
CA VAL A 56 -2.09 8.91 -8.33
C VAL A 56 -1.25 8.28 -9.43
N ALA A 57 -1.75 8.19 -10.66
CA ALA A 57 -1.02 7.63 -11.78
C ALA A 57 0.21 8.47 -12.14
N ASP A 58 0.10 9.80 -12.12
CA ASP A 58 1.21 10.72 -12.37
C ASP A 58 2.29 10.62 -11.28
N ASP A 59 1.87 10.57 -10.02
CA ASP A 59 2.77 10.39 -8.87
C ASP A 59 3.51 9.05 -8.94
N LEU A 60 2.80 7.96 -9.24
CA LEU A 60 3.41 6.64 -9.40
C LEU A 60 4.36 6.61 -10.59
N ARG A 61 3.97 7.21 -11.72
CA ARG A 61 4.81 7.28 -12.92
C ARG A 61 6.14 7.95 -12.63
N GLN A 62 6.12 9.09 -11.94
CA GLN A 62 7.33 9.80 -11.53
C GLN A 62 8.30 8.90 -10.74
N VAL A 63 7.77 8.14 -9.77
CA VAL A 63 8.59 7.25 -8.94
C VAL A 63 9.07 6.04 -9.74
N THR A 64 8.22 5.41 -10.55
CA THR A 64 8.60 4.22 -11.33
C THR A 64 9.63 4.56 -12.40
N GLU A 65 9.52 5.71 -13.07
CA GLU A 65 10.51 6.17 -14.04
C GLU A 65 11.87 6.41 -13.39
N ALA A 66 11.90 7.09 -12.22
CA ALA A 66 13.14 7.28 -11.47
C ALA A 66 13.74 5.97 -10.95
N ALA A 67 12.92 4.93 -10.73
CA ALA A 67 13.33 3.61 -10.28
C ALA A 67 13.68 2.66 -11.45
N GLY A 68 13.60 3.10 -12.71
CA GLY A 68 13.81 2.24 -13.89
C GLY A 68 12.73 1.16 -14.07
N LEU A 69 11.56 1.31 -13.44
CA LEU A 69 10.47 0.35 -13.44
C LEU A 69 9.33 0.79 -14.38
N PRO A 70 8.62 -0.14 -15.03
CA PRO A 70 7.40 0.19 -15.74
C PRO A 70 6.27 0.48 -14.74
N LEU A 71 5.33 1.35 -15.13
CA LEU A 71 4.07 1.50 -14.40
C LEU A 71 3.29 0.17 -14.46
N PRO A 72 2.76 -0.34 -13.34
CA PRO A 72 2.07 -1.63 -13.33
C PRO A 72 0.75 -1.56 -14.10
N VAL A 73 0.47 -2.59 -14.89
CA VAL A 73 -0.83 -2.80 -15.54
C VAL A 73 -1.58 -3.85 -14.74
N TYR A 74 -2.74 -3.49 -14.20
CA TYR A 74 -3.47 -4.34 -13.26
C TYR A 74 -4.97 -4.35 -13.56
N ARG A 75 -5.63 -5.41 -13.09
CA ARG A 75 -7.09 -5.47 -12.96
C ARG A 75 -7.44 -5.27 -11.47
N PRO A 76 -8.33 -4.35 -11.12
CA PRO A 76 -8.83 -4.21 -9.75
C PRO A 76 -9.34 -5.54 -9.19
N LEU A 77 -9.03 -5.81 -7.92
CA LEU A 77 -9.64 -6.93 -7.21
C LEU A 77 -11.15 -6.68 -6.99
N PRO A 78 -11.98 -7.74 -7.01
CA PRO A 78 -13.37 -7.64 -6.60
C PRO A 78 -13.48 -7.50 -5.07
N GLY A 79 -14.64 -7.02 -4.61
CA GLY A 79 -14.95 -6.84 -3.20
C GLY A 79 -14.53 -5.48 -2.65
N SER A 80 -14.93 -5.19 -1.42
CA SER A 80 -14.52 -3.97 -0.72
C SER A 80 -14.31 -4.21 0.78
N GLY A 81 -13.08 -3.98 1.23
CA GLY A 81 -12.76 -3.91 2.65
C GLY A 81 -13.59 -2.86 3.40
N ARG A 82 -14.01 -1.78 2.73
CA ARG A 82 -14.96 -0.80 3.31
C ARG A 82 -16.35 -1.36 3.58
N ALA A 83 -16.75 -2.43 2.89
CA ALA A 83 -18.00 -3.15 3.11
C ALA A 83 -17.85 -4.31 4.13
N GLY A 84 -16.67 -4.48 4.73
CA GLY A 84 -16.37 -5.59 5.64
C GLY A 84 -15.93 -6.87 4.92
N GLU A 85 -15.74 -6.83 3.60
CA GLU A 85 -15.26 -7.95 2.80
C GLU A 85 -13.73 -7.92 2.77
N HIS A 86 -13.10 -8.60 3.73
CA HIS A 86 -11.65 -8.56 3.89
C HIS A 86 -10.96 -9.80 3.31
N THR A 87 -9.69 -9.64 2.97
CA THR A 87 -8.82 -10.78 2.68
C THR A 87 -8.67 -11.67 3.92
N GLU A 88 -8.22 -12.90 3.70
CA GLU A 88 -7.87 -13.86 4.75
C GLU A 88 -6.84 -13.32 5.76
N HIS A 89 -6.11 -12.25 5.41
CA HIS A 89 -5.08 -11.67 6.27
C HIS A 89 -5.63 -10.87 7.47
N LEU A 90 -6.85 -10.33 7.41
CA LEU A 90 -7.33 -9.46 8.49
C LEU A 90 -7.66 -10.22 9.78
N ALA A 91 -8.29 -11.39 9.68
CA ALA A 91 -8.70 -12.17 10.84
C ALA A 91 -7.55 -12.53 11.80
N PRO A 92 -6.38 -13.04 11.33
CA PRO A 92 -5.24 -13.30 12.21
C PRO A 92 -4.65 -12.00 12.77
N LEU A 93 -4.58 -10.91 11.99
CA LEU A 93 -4.11 -9.61 12.48
C LEU A 93 -4.96 -9.08 13.64
N LEU A 94 -6.30 -9.17 13.54
CA LEU A 94 -7.19 -8.76 14.63
C LEU A 94 -7.10 -9.68 15.84
N THR A 95 -6.82 -10.97 15.62
CA THR A 95 -6.61 -11.92 16.72
C THR A 95 -5.41 -11.52 17.57
N GLU A 96 -4.30 -11.15 16.92
CA GLU A 96 -3.10 -10.65 17.59
C GLU A 96 -3.34 -9.27 18.23
N LEU A 97 -3.77 -8.29 17.43
CA LEU A 97 -3.98 -6.91 17.86
C LEU A 97 -4.93 -6.80 19.06
N GLN A 98 -5.97 -7.63 19.10
CA GLN A 98 -7.00 -7.58 20.13
C GLN A 98 -6.78 -8.60 21.25
N GLY A 99 -5.70 -9.39 21.21
CA GLY A 99 -5.50 -10.50 22.13
C GLY A 99 -5.56 -10.10 23.61
N VAL A 100 -4.80 -9.08 24.00
CA VAL A 100 -4.76 -8.58 25.40
C VAL A 100 -6.11 -7.99 25.81
N ALA A 101 -6.70 -7.15 24.95
CA ALA A 101 -7.98 -6.50 25.23
C ALA A 101 -9.12 -7.53 25.39
N ARG A 102 -9.12 -8.60 24.60
CA ARG A 102 -10.10 -9.69 24.70
C ARG A 102 -9.89 -10.57 25.92
N ALA A 103 -8.64 -10.79 26.34
CA ALA A 103 -8.33 -11.56 27.54
C ALA A 103 -8.70 -10.81 28.84
N HIS A 104 -8.63 -9.48 28.82
CA HIS A 104 -8.87 -8.62 29.97
C HIS A 104 -9.83 -7.46 29.63
N PRO A 105 -11.13 -7.74 29.40
CA PRO A 105 -12.08 -6.74 28.90
C PRO A 105 -12.32 -5.57 29.86
N GLU A 106 -12.15 -5.78 31.17
CA GLU A 106 -12.39 -4.77 32.21
C GLU A 106 -11.10 -4.01 32.62
N ALA A 107 -9.96 -4.29 31.98
CA ALA A 107 -8.70 -3.61 32.30
C ALA A 107 -8.67 -2.17 31.77
N THR A 108 -7.91 -1.30 32.43
CA THR A 108 -7.70 0.11 32.03
C THR A 108 -6.24 0.32 31.63
N TRP A 109 -6.00 1.03 30.52
CA TRP A 109 -4.68 1.30 29.93
C TRP A 109 -4.60 2.75 29.46
#